data_AF-A0A3D9UL35-F1
#
_entry.id   AF-A0A3D9UL35-F1
#
_cell.length_a   1.000
_cell.length_b   1.000
_cell.length_c   1.000
_cell.angle_alpha   90.00
_cell.angle_beta   90.00
_cell.angle_gamma   90.00
#
_symmetry.space_group_name_H-M   'P 1'
#
loop_
_entity.id
_entity.type
_entity.pdbx_description
1 polymer ?
#
loop_
_entity_poly.entity_id
_entity_poly.type
_entity_poly.pdbx_seq_one_letter_code
_entity_poly.pdbx_strand_id
1 'polypeptide(L)'
;MLYGAIALALLIIAMAAMLTSETMSDARRLAALAAVRGNKGWLWQHALLSVLVPIGAAGTFASVAYFVLPAATNSEDARLDPSFTYASAATVISVVVGIAATAVSVRTTRETNPLSVRHT
;
A
#
# COMPACT_ATOMS: atom_id res chain seq x y z
N MET A 1 -9.08 -3.82 -22.58
CA MET A 1 -9.27 -2.71 -21.62
C MET A 1 -9.35 -3.21 -20.17
N LEU A 2 -10.22 -4.19 -19.84
CA LEU A 2 -10.42 -4.71 -18.47
C LEU A 2 -9.16 -5.35 -17.83
N TYR A 3 -8.35 -6.06 -18.62
CA TYR A 3 -7.17 -6.80 -18.12
C TYR A 3 -6.04 -5.91 -17.57
N GLY A 4 -5.84 -4.71 -18.12
CA GLY A 4 -4.80 -3.77 -17.65
C GLY A 4 -5.12 -3.16 -16.29
N ALA A 5 -6.40 -2.85 -16.04
CA ALA A 5 -6.86 -2.36 -14.75
C ALA A 5 -6.76 -3.45 -13.66
N ILE A 6 -7.07 -4.70 -14.00
CA ILE A 6 -6.91 -5.84 -13.08
C ILE A 6 -5.44 -6.04 -12.71
N ALA A 7 -4.51 -5.98 -13.69
CA ALA A 7 -3.08 -6.14 -13.41
C ALA A 7 -2.55 -5.05 -12.47
N LEU A 8 -2.95 -3.79 -12.67
CA LEU A 8 -2.60 -2.68 -11.78
C LEU A 8 -3.19 -2.86 -10.37
N ALA A 9 -4.45 -3.28 -10.26
CA ALA A 9 -5.07 -3.54 -8.97
C ALA A 9 -4.36 -4.67 -8.21
N LEU A 10 -4.01 -5.77 -8.89
CA LEU A 10 -3.27 -6.88 -8.29
C LEU A 10 -1.88 -6.47 -7.81
N LEU A 11 -1.17 -5.61 -8.55
CA LEU A 11 0.13 -5.08 -8.13
C LEU A 11 0.02 -4.21 -6.87
N ILE A 12 -0.98 -3.33 -6.81
CA ILE A 12 -1.25 -2.49 -5.63
C ILE A 12 -1.55 -3.37 -4.40
N ILE A 13 -2.37 -4.41 -4.57
CA ILE A 13 -2.70 -5.36 -3.51
C ILE A 13 -1.47 -6.15 -3.06
N ALA A 14 -0.66 -6.65 -4.00
CA ALA A 14 0.55 -7.39 -3.67
C ALA A 14 1.56 -6.53 -2.89
N MET A 15 1.73 -5.27 -3.28
CA MET A 15 2.60 -4.34 -2.57
C MET A 15 2.05 -4.01 -1.17
N ALA A 16 0.74 -3.83 -1.03
CA ALA A 16 0.11 -3.63 0.26
C ALA A 16 0.29 -4.85 1.18
N ALA A 17 0.18 -6.07 0.65
CA ALA A 17 0.43 -7.30 1.40
C ALA A 17 1.89 -7.41 1.86
N MET A 18 2.85 -7.07 0.99
CA MET A 18 4.29 -7.08 1.33
C MET A 18 4.63 -6.07 2.43
N LEU A 19 4.22 -4.80 2.28
CA LEU A 19 4.47 -3.76 3.28
C LEU A 19 3.78 -4.07 4.61
N THR A 20 2.56 -4.63 4.56
CA THR A 20 1.87 -5.08 5.77
C THR A 20 2.65 -6.20 6.44
N SER A 21 3.13 -7.19 5.68
CA SER A 21 3.94 -8.29 6.20
C SER A 21 5.24 -7.80 6.86
N GLU A 22 5.93 -6.83 6.26
CA GLU A 22 7.13 -6.23 6.86
C GLU A 22 6.83 -5.55 8.19
N THR A 23 5.74 -4.77 8.25
CA THR A 23 5.33 -4.15 9.52
C THR A 23 4.90 -5.18 10.56
N MET A 24 4.37 -6.33 10.14
CA MET A 24 4.03 -7.45 11.02
C MET A 24 5.28 -8.16 11.55
N SER A 25 6.31 -8.37 10.72
CA SER A 25 7.58 -8.94 11.20
C SER A 25 8.26 -8.04 12.23
N ASP A 26 8.13 -6.72 12.06
CA ASP A 26 8.69 -5.72 12.98
C ASP A 26 7.71 -5.29 14.10
N ALA A 27 6.52 -5.89 14.18
CA ALA A 27 5.47 -5.47 15.10
C ALA A 27 5.93 -5.44 16.56
N ARG A 28 6.79 -6.37 16.99
CA ARG A 28 7.35 -6.38 18.35
C ARG A 28 8.23 -5.16 18.63
N ARG A 29 9.10 -4.82 17.68
CA ARG A 29 9.99 -3.66 17.79
C ARG A 29 9.18 -2.36 17.78
N LEU A 30 8.18 -2.27 16.91
CA LEU A 30 7.28 -1.12 16.83
C LEU A 30 6.41 -0.99 18.10
N ALA A 31 5.93 -2.09 18.67
CA ALA A 31 5.19 -2.09 19.93
C ALA A 31 6.05 -1.59 21.10
N ALA A 32 7.32 -2.02 21.18
CA ALA A 32 8.26 -1.54 22.18
C ALA A 32 8.55 -0.03 22.03
N LEU A 33 8.78 0.45 20.80
CA LEU A 33 8.99 1.86 20.51
C LEU A 33 7.75 2.71 20.83
N ALA A 34 6.55 2.20 20.53
CA ALA A 34 5.30 2.86 20.87
C ALA A 34 5.10 2.97 22.39
N ALA A 35 5.47 1.93 23.14
CA ALA A 35 5.43 1.96 24.61
C ALA A 35 6.40 2.98 25.20
N VAL A 36 7.63 3.07 24.67
CA VAL A 36 8.65 4.05 25.11
C VAL A 36 8.24 5.49 24.79
N ARG A 37 7.64 5.74 23.61
CA ARG A 37 7.24 7.10 23.21
C ARG A 37 6.05 7.65 23.99
N GLY A 38 5.22 6.81 24.63
CA GLY A 38 4.02 7.24 25.36
C GLY A 38 2.93 7.93 24.53
N ASN A 39 3.14 8.10 23.21
CA ASN A 39 2.24 8.82 22.32
C ASN A 39 1.38 7.83 21.52
N LYS A 40 0.08 7.77 21.86
CA LYS A 40 -0.92 6.91 21.19
C LYS A 40 -1.10 7.22 19.69
N GLY A 41 -0.76 8.44 19.26
CA GLY A 41 -0.84 8.88 17.87
C GLY A 41 0.40 8.56 17.04
N TRP A 42 1.54 8.27 17.67
CA TRP A 42 2.79 8.02 16.95
C TRP A 42 2.69 6.80 16.03
N LEU A 43 2.06 5.73 16.50
CA LEU A 43 1.91 4.49 15.72
C LEU A 43 1.08 4.73 14.44
N TRP A 44 0.05 5.57 14.52
CA TRP A 44 -0.73 5.97 13.35
C TRP A 44 0.08 6.80 12.38
N GLN A 45 0.85 7.79 12.88
CA GLN A 45 1.73 8.60 12.03
C GLN A 45 2.79 7.76 11.33
N HIS A 46 3.41 6.82 12.06
CA HIS A 46 4.38 5.90 11.50
C HIS A 46 3.75 5.04 10.40
N ALA A 47 2.63 4.38 10.68
CA ALA A 47 1.97 3.50 9.72
C ALA A 47 1.39 4.25 8.51
N LEU A 48 0.96 5.50 8.68
CA LEU A 48 0.57 6.37 7.56
C LEU A 48 1.76 6.64 6.64
N LEU A 49 2.92 6.97 7.21
CA LEU A 49 4.12 7.28 6.43
C LEU A 49 4.78 6.03 5.82
N SER A 50 4.76 4.90 6.52
CA SER A 50 5.44 3.68 6.08
C SER A 50 4.58 2.78 5.18
N VAL A 51 3.25 2.91 5.22
CA VAL A 51 2.32 2.05 4.46
C VAL A 51 1.46 2.87 3.51
N LEU A 52 0.69 3.84 4.01
CA LEU A 52 -0.25 4.58 3.17
C LEU A 52 0.46 5.43 2.11
N VAL A 53 1.50 6.16 2.47
CA VAL A 53 2.21 7.05 1.53
C VAL A 53 2.83 6.27 0.36
N PRO A 54 3.60 5.18 0.57
CA PRO A 54 4.12 4.38 -0.53
C PRO A 54 3.04 3.78 -1.43
N ILE A 55 1.95 3.26 -0.85
CA ILE A 55 0.83 2.68 -1.62
C ILE A 55 0.11 3.76 -2.43
N GLY A 56 -0.15 4.92 -1.82
CA GLY A 56 -0.73 6.08 -2.50
C GLY A 56 0.15 6.55 -3.66
N ALA A 57 1.45 6.71 -3.43
CA ALA A 57 2.41 7.08 -4.45
C ALA A 57 2.43 6.08 -5.62
N ALA A 58 2.44 4.77 -5.33
CA ALA A 58 2.41 3.74 -6.37
C ALA A 58 1.12 3.80 -7.19
N GLY A 59 -0.05 4.04 -6.58
CA GLY A 59 -1.30 4.23 -7.31
C GLY A 59 -1.29 5.45 -8.24
N THR A 60 -0.68 6.56 -7.79
CA THR A 60 -0.48 7.75 -8.62
C THR A 60 0.47 7.45 -9.78
N PHE A 61 1.61 6.80 -9.52
CA PHE A 61 2.55 6.41 -10.57
C PHE A 61 1.95 5.43 -11.57
N ALA A 62 1.15 4.47 -11.11
CA ALA A 62 0.40 3.55 -11.96
C ALA A 62 -0.59 4.29 -12.88
N SER A 63 -1.28 5.30 -12.34
CA SER A 63 -2.21 6.13 -13.11
C SER A 63 -1.49 6.95 -14.17
N VAL A 64 -0.34 7.55 -13.84
CA VAL A 64 0.51 8.26 -14.81
C VAL A 64 1.05 7.30 -15.87
N ALA A 65 1.57 6.14 -15.46
CA ALA A 65 2.10 5.11 -16.35
C ALA A 65 1.03 4.62 -17.33
N TYR A 66 -0.22 4.47 -16.88
CA TYR A 66 -1.34 4.06 -17.74
C TYR A 66 -1.59 5.02 -18.91
N PHE A 67 -1.33 6.33 -18.75
CA PHE A 67 -1.43 7.29 -19.84
C PHE A 67 -0.14 7.39 -20.68
N VAL A 68 1.02 7.20 -20.06
CA VAL A 68 2.33 7.36 -20.73
C VAL A 68 2.73 6.13 -21.55
N LEU A 69 2.46 4.92 -21.06
CA LEU A 69 2.85 3.68 -21.75
C LEU A 69 2.30 3.58 -23.18
N PRO A 70 0.99 3.82 -23.43
CA PRO A 70 0.45 3.80 -24.79
C PRO A 70 1.21 4.74 -25.74
N ALA A 71 1.58 5.94 -25.29
CA ALA A 71 2.34 6.89 -26.11
C ALA A 71 3.73 6.37 -26.50
N ALA A 72 4.33 5.49 -25.69
CA ALA A 72 5.64 4.90 -25.96
C ALA A 72 5.57 3.58 -26.75
N THR A 73 4.44 2.86 -26.72
CA THR A 73 4.32 1.50 -27.28
C THR A 73 3.29 1.37 -28.40
N ASN A 74 2.59 2.44 -28.80
CA ASN A 74 1.59 2.40 -29.85
C ASN A 74 2.22 2.04 -31.21
N SER A 75 2.10 0.77 -31.60
CA SER A 75 2.09 0.34 -33.00
C SER A 75 0.64 0.37 -33.53
N GLU A 76 0.46 0.54 -34.84
CA GLU A 76 -0.88 0.70 -35.48
C GLU A 76 -1.88 -0.42 -35.13
N ASP A 77 -1.41 -1.61 -34.76
CA ASP A 77 -2.23 -2.78 -34.45
C ASP A 77 -2.71 -2.87 -32.99
N ALA A 78 -2.19 -2.05 -32.07
CA ALA A 78 -2.46 -2.16 -30.63
C ALA A 78 -2.72 -0.80 -29.98
N ARG A 79 -3.61 0.00 -30.57
CA ARG A 79 -4.08 1.25 -29.96
C ARG A 79 -4.71 0.98 -28.60
N LEU A 80 -3.98 1.33 -27.56
CA LEU A 80 -4.47 1.39 -26.20
C LEU A 80 -5.07 2.80 -26.01
N ASP A 81 -6.39 2.91 -25.97
CA ASP A 81 -7.06 4.18 -25.60
C ASP A 81 -7.17 4.27 -24.07
N PRO A 82 -6.35 5.10 -23.40
CA PRO A 82 -6.42 5.23 -21.96
C PRO A 82 -7.70 5.98 -21.56
N SER A 83 -8.46 5.43 -20.63
CA SER A 83 -9.65 6.09 -20.06
C SER A 83 -9.39 6.66 -18.66
N PHE A 84 -9.83 7.90 -18.46
CA PHE A 84 -9.78 8.60 -17.18
C PHE A 84 -10.48 7.85 -16.04
N THR A 85 -11.56 7.12 -16.36
CA THR A 85 -12.28 6.32 -15.38
C THR A 85 -11.41 5.23 -14.77
N TYR A 86 -10.55 4.57 -15.56
CA TYR A 86 -9.68 3.51 -15.04
C TYR A 86 -8.49 4.07 -14.24
N ALA A 87 -7.90 5.18 -14.69
CA ALA A 87 -6.83 5.85 -13.96
C ALA A 87 -7.30 6.38 -12.59
N SER A 88 -8.46 7.04 -12.56
CA SER A 88 -9.05 7.52 -11.31
C SER A 88 -9.44 6.35 -10.38
N ALA A 89 -9.98 5.25 -10.92
CA ALA A 89 -10.26 4.05 -10.13
C ALA A 89 -9.00 3.45 -9.49
N ALA A 90 -7.87 3.40 -10.21
CA ALA A 90 -6.60 2.89 -9.66
C ALA A 90 -6.10 3.74 -8.47
N THR A 91 -6.26 5.06 -8.57
CA THR A 91 -5.92 5.99 -7.47
C THR A 91 -6.86 5.80 -6.27
N VAL A 92 -8.16 5.64 -6.50
CA VAL A 92 -9.12 5.39 -5.41
C VAL A 92 -8.83 4.05 -4.73
N ILE A 93 -8.58 3.00 -5.51
CA ILE A 93 -8.25 1.67 -4.99
C ILE A 93 -6.96 1.71 -4.16
N SER A 94 -5.92 2.41 -4.61
CA SER A 94 -4.67 2.52 -3.85
C SER A 94 -4.87 3.20 -2.50
N VAL A 95 -5.68 4.26 -2.45
CA VAL A 95 -6.01 4.95 -1.19
C VAL A 95 -6.80 4.02 -0.26
N VAL A 96 -7.84 3.35 -0.76
CA VAL A 96 -8.67 2.43 0.05
C VAL A 96 -7.84 1.26 0.59
N VAL A 97 -7.05 0.62 -0.28
CA VAL A 97 -6.16 -0.49 0.09
C VAL A 97 -5.09 -0.02 1.08
N GLY A 98 -4.50 1.16 0.86
CA GLY A 98 -3.50 1.73 1.75
C GLY A 98 -4.07 2.02 3.14
N ILE A 99 -5.28 2.57 3.24
CA ILE A 99 -5.96 2.82 4.52
C ILE A 99 -6.21 1.50 5.25
N ALA A 100 -6.71 0.48 4.55
CA ALA A 100 -6.96 -0.84 5.13
C ALA A 100 -5.66 -1.48 5.64
N ALA A 101 -4.59 -1.44 4.85
CA ALA A 101 -3.27 -1.96 5.22
C ALA A 101 -2.68 -1.22 6.44
N THR A 102 -2.75 0.11 6.48
CA THR A 102 -2.34 0.92 7.63
C THR A 102 -3.12 0.53 8.88
N ALA A 103 -4.45 0.37 8.78
CA ALA A 103 -5.28 -0.02 9.92
C ALA A 103 -4.90 -1.42 10.45
N VAL A 104 -4.67 -2.38 9.55
CA VAL A 104 -4.20 -3.74 9.89
C VAL A 104 -2.84 -3.69 10.57
N SER A 105 -1.89 -2.92 10.04
CA SER A 105 -0.55 -2.75 10.62
C SER A 105 -0.59 -2.18 12.04
N VAL A 106 -1.37 -1.10 12.25
CA VAL A 106 -1.57 -0.48 13.56
C VAL A 106 -2.23 -1.44 14.54
N ARG A 107 -3.28 -2.14 14.11
CA ARG A 107 -4.00 -3.11 14.94
C ARG A 107 -3.07 -4.24 15.38
N THR A 108 -2.34 -4.83 14.46
CA THR A 108 -1.42 -5.94 14.74
C THR A 108 -0.32 -5.52 15.70
N THR A 109 0.23 -4.31 15.53
CA THR A 109 1.26 -3.78 16.44
C THR A 109 0.71 -3.55 17.86
N ARG A 110 -0.54 -3.10 18.00
CA ARG A 110 -1.19 -2.90 19.32
C ARG A 110 -1.51 -4.20 20.04
N GLU A 111 -1.91 -5.22 19.30
CA GLU A 111 -2.22 -6.55 19.84
C GLU A 111 -0.95 -7.34 20.17
N THR A 112 0.21 -6.91 19.66
CA THR A 112 1.51 -7.54 19.94
C THR A 112 2.05 -7.12 21.31
N ASN A 113 2.22 -8.07 22.23
CA ASN A 113 2.90 -7.83 23.49
C ASN A 113 4.43 -7.72 23.28
N PRO A 114 5.07 -6.57 23.56
CA PRO A 114 6.51 -6.39 23.34
C PRO A 114 7.38 -7.26 24.25
N LEU A 115 6.83 -7.78 25.36
CA LEU A 115 7.52 -8.60 26.34
C LEU A 115 7.21 -10.10 26.22
N SER A 116 6.43 -10.52 25.21
CA SER A 116 6.18 -11.95 25.02
C SER A 116 7.48 -12.65 24.60
N VAL A 117 8.09 -13.37 25.54
CA VAL A 117 9.23 -14.25 25.28
C VAL A 117 8.74 -15.42 24.45
N ARG A 118 9.33 -15.63 23.26
CA ARG A 118 9.09 -16.83 22.47
C ARG A 118 9.87 -17.95 23.17
N HIS A 119 9.18 -18.85 23.86
CA HIS A 119 9.79 -20.12 24.27
C HIS A 119 10.00 -20.93 22.98
N THR A 120 11.23 -20.89 22.46
CA THR A 120 11.73 -21.81 21.43
C THR A 120 12.54 -22.89 22.09
#